data_AF-A0A2A8EVU2-F1
#
_entry.id   AF-A0A2A8EVU2-F1
#
_cell.length_a   1.000
_cell.length_b   1.000
_cell.length_c   1.000
_cell.angle_alpha   90.00
_cell.angle_beta   90.00
_cell.angle_gamma   90.00
#
_symmetry.space_group_name_H-M   'P 1'
#
loop_
_entity.id
_entity.type
_entity.pdbx_description
1 polymer ?
#
loop_
_entity_poly.entity_id
_entity_poly.type
_entity_poly.pdbx_seq_one_letter_code
_entity_poly.pdbx_strand_id
1 'polypeptide(L)' 'MRGGALHMGKGRSNNAGKKQPNFDDSSNFAKQSQPTEKKKK' A
#
# COMPACT_ATOMS: atom_id res chain seq x y z
N MET A 1 12.04 6.53 -33.10
CA MET A 1 11.03 6.82 -32.06
C MET A 1 11.76 7.34 -30.82
N ARG A 2 11.63 8.64 -30.51
CA ARG A 2 12.21 9.22 -29.29
C ARG A 2 11.24 8.94 -28.14
N GLY A 3 11.42 7.79 -27.48
CA GLY A 3 10.71 7.48 -26.24
C GLY A 3 11.17 8.45 -25.16
N GLY A 4 10.27 9.31 -24.68
CA GLY A 4 10.52 10.15 -23.52
C GLY A 4 10.76 9.27 -22.30
N ALA A 5 11.97 9.28 -21.75
CA ALA A 5 12.26 8.63 -20.49
C ALA A 5 11.55 9.37 -19.35
N LEU A 6 10.73 8.64 -18.60
CA LEU A 6 9.93 9.14 -17.48
C LEU A 6 10.85 9.74 -16.42
N HIS A 7 10.69 11.05 -16.14
CA HIS A 7 11.39 11.71 -15.04
C HIS A 7 10.83 11.20 -13.70
N MET A 8 11.47 10.19 -13.11
CA MET A 8 11.23 9.86 -11.72
C MET A 8 11.84 10.98 -10.87
N GLY A 9 11.04 12.02 -10.62
CA GLY A 9 11.43 13.10 -9.72
C GLY A 9 11.96 12.51 -8.41
N LYS A 10 13.05 13.08 -7.89
CA LYS A 10 13.64 12.70 -6.59
C LYS A 10 12.64 13.03 -5.48
N GLY A 11 11.64 12.18 -5.32
CA GLY A 11 10.63 12.28 -4.28
C GLY A 11 11.29 12.09 -2.94
N ARG A 12 11.43 13.17 -2.16
CA ARG A 12 11.85 13.08 -0.77
C ARG A 12 10.74 12.35 -0.02
N SER A 13 11.01 11.12 0.43
CA SER A 13 10.02 10.34 1.18
C SER A 13 9.52 11.16 2.37
N ASN A 14 8.21 11.37 2.46
CA ASN A 14 7.56 12.16 3.51
C ASN A 14 7.23 11.32 4.77
N ASN A 15 8.01 10.28 5.02
CA ASN A 15 7.77 9.32 6.10
C ASN A 15 8.61 9.60 7.36
N ALA A 16 9.42 10.66 7.38
CA ALA A 16 10.13 11.08 8.59
C ALA A 16 9.11 11.42 9.69
N GLY A 17 9.15 10.67 10.80
CA GLY A 17 8.23 10.83 11.93
C GLY A 17 6.91 10.06 11.83
N LYS A 18 6.63 9.37 10.71
CA LYS A 18 5.52 8.42 10.68
C LYS A 18 5.88 7.19 11.51
N LYS A 19 4.95 6.73 12.35
CA LYS A 19 5.13 5.49 13.11
C LYS A 19 5.32 4.33 12.15
N GLN A 20 6.30 3.48 12.43
CA GLN A 20 6.45 2.22 11.72
C GLN A 20 5.16 1.40 11.85
N PRO A 21 4.76 0.66 10.81
CA PRO A 21 3.62 -0.24 10.93
C PRO A 21 3.87 -1.24 12.06
N ASN A 22 2.83 -1.53 12.83
CA ASN A 22 2.90 -2.58 13.82
C ASN A 22 2.66 -3.93 13.12
N PHE A 23 3.68 -4.79 13.12
CA PHE A 23 3.60 -6.12 12.49
C PHE A 23 2.93 -7.17 13.38
N ASP A 24 2.84 -6.92 14.69
CA ASP A 24 2.14 -7.79 15.63
C ASP A 24 0.61 -7.56 15.59
N ASP A 25 0.20 -6.37 15.15
CA ASP A 25 -1.21 -6.02 14.95
C ASP A 25 -1.72 -6.51 13.59
N SER A 26 -1.97 -7.82 13.51
CA SER A 26 -2.58 -8.45 12.33
C SER A 26 -4.03 -8.04 12.07
N SER A 27 -4.66 -7.21 12.91
CA SER A 27 -6.07 -6.84 12.77
C SER A 27 -6.37 -6.10 11.46
N ASN A 28 -5.43 -5.29 10.97
CA ASN A 28 -5.57 -4.58 9.70
C ASN A 28 -5.42 -5.53 8.50
N PHE A 29 -4.57 -6.55 8.60
CA PHE A 29 -4.42 -7.58 7.58
C PHE A 29 -5.63 -8.52 7.53
N ALA A 30 -6.14 -8.92 8.70
CA ALA A 30 -7.29 -9.80 8.84
C ALA A 30 -8.58 -9.21 8.23
N LYS A 31 -8.76 -7.88 8.29
CA LYS A 31 -9.92 -7.21 7.67
C LYS A 31 -9.93 -7.28 6.14
N GLN A 32 -8.76 -7.35 5.52
CA GLN A 32 -8.63 -7.38 4.07
C GLN A 32 -8.53 -8.82 3.53
N SER A 33 -7.99 -9.75 4.32
CA SER A 33 -7.79 -11.15 3.91
C SER A 33 -9.06 -11.99 3.90
N GLN A 34 -10.18 -11.48 4.40
CA GLN A 34 -11.46 -12.15 4.27
C GLN A 34 -12.03 -11.87 2.89
N PRO A 35 -12.07 -12.85 1.97
CA PRO A 35 -13.08 -12.80 0.93
C PRO A 35 -14.42 -12.77 1.67
N THR A 36 -15.16 -11.67 1.57
CA THR A 36 -16.59 -11.74 1.86
C THR A 36 -17.10 -12.84 0.93
N GLU A 37 -17.52 -13.98 1.49
CA GLU A 37 -18.27 -14.95 0.72
C GLU A 37 -19.31 -14.15 -0.05
N LYS A 38 -19.22 -14.20 -1.39
CA LYS A 38 -20.25 -13.61 -2.23
C LYS A 38 -21.55 -14.19 -1.72
N LYS A 39 -22.38 -13.39 -1.05
CA LYS A 39 -23.79 -13.72 -0.86
C LYS A 39 -24.28 -14.03 -2.27
N LYS A 40 -24.49 -15.31 -2.57
CA LYS A 40 -25.12 -15.74 -3.80
C LYS A 40 -26.46 -15.00 -3.83
N LYS A 41 -26.57 -14.03 -4.73
CA LYS A 41 -27.87 -13.55 -5.19
C LYS A 41 -28.49 -14.63 -6.07
#